data_AF-A0A5J9VXG0-F1
#
_entry.id   AF-A0A5J9VXG0-F1
#
_cell.length_a   1.000
_cell.length_b   1.000
_cell.length_c   1.000
_cell.angle_alpha   90.00
_cell.angle_beta   90.00
_cell.angle_gamma   90.00
#
_symmetry.space_group_name_H-M   'P 1'
#
loop_
_entity.id
_entity.type
_entity.pdbx_description
1 polymer ?
#
loop_
_entity_poly.entity_id
_entity_poly.type
_entity_poly.pdbx_seq_one_letter_code
_entity_poly.pdbx_strand_id
1 'polypeptide(L)'
;MPQRSRTWRHCIPTSRRWRREEEEAAGIRLVHLLMSCADAVQVGDAALESAHLAEAHAALAAVSAASAIGRVAVHFTAALYRRLFPPSASPPPQPDVADNAFLYHHFYEACPYLKFAHFTANQAIRAPRLKKGWRALVPGLQCYEDSHDSSSSSVSSDWLMHGEPDVVFCLV
;
A
#
# COMPACT_ATOMS: atom_id res chain seq x y z
N MET A 1 -19.01 -62.30 5.89
CA MET A 1 -17.67 -62.00 5.33
C MET A 1 -17.83 -61.10 4.12
N PRO A 2 -17.16 -59.94 4.00
CA PRO A 2 -17.13 -58.79 4.91
C PRO A 2 -17.79 -57.53 4.28
N GLN A 3 -18.35 -56.67 5.13
CA GLN A 3 -18.77 -55.32 4.76
C GLN A 3 -17.55 -54.43 4.49
N ARG A 4 -17.49 -53.81 3.31
CA ARG A 4 -16.52 -52.77 2.98
C ARG A 4 -17.05 -51.42 3.46
N SER A 5 -16.66 -51.05 4.66
CA SER A 5 -16.87 -49.73 5.25
C SER A 5 -16.12 -48.67 4.42
N ARG A 6 -16.87 -47.91 3.61
CA ARG A 6 -16.36 -46.71 2.94
C ARG A 6 -16.49 -45.51 3.88
N THR A 7 -15.48 -45.27 4.72
CA THR A 7 -15.42 -44.07 5.58
C THR A 7 -14.18 -43.24 5.28
N TRP A 8 -14.06 -42.73 4.05
CA TRP A 8 -13.00 -41.78 3.66
C TRP A 8 -13.40 -40.30 3.80
N ARG A 9 -14.53 -39.96 4.44
CA ARG A 9 -15.10 -38.60 4.33
C ARG A 9 -14.86 -37.63 5.50
N HIS A 10 -14.17 -37.99 6.58
CA HIS A 10 -14.14 -37.12 7.79
C HIS A 10 -12.77 -36.72 8.34
N CYS A 11 -11.64 -37.06 7.69
CA CYS A 11 -10.30 -36.69 8.18
C CYS A 11 -9.72 -35.36 7.63
N ILE A 12 -10.52 -34.52 6.99
CA ILE A 12 -10.06 -33.29 6.29
C ILE A 12 -9.87 -32.03 7.18
N PRO A 13 -10.43 -31.88 8.41
CA PRO A 13 -10.27 -30.64 9.18
C PRO A 13 -8.85 -30.35 9.68
N THR A 14 -8.10 -31.38 10.05
CA THR A 14 -6.75 -31.23 10.64
C THR A 14 -5.75 -30.73 9.60
N SER A 15 -5.71 -31.35 8.42
CA SER A 15 -4.72 -31.02 7.38
C SER A 15 -4.72 -29.56 6.93
N ARG A 16 -5.86 -28.85 6.98
CA ARG A 16 -5.91 -27.42 6.63
C ARG A 16 -5.41 -26.51 7.74
N ARG A 17 -5.67 -26.88 9.00
CA ARG A 17 -5.21 -26.12 10.17
C ARG A 17 -3.68 -26.20 10.30
N TRP A 18 -3.12 -27.40 10.22
CA TRP A 18 -1.67 -27.60 10.25
C TRP A 18 -0.96 -26.83 9.13
N ARG A 19 -1.50 -26.85 7.91
CA ARG A 19 -0.94 -26.07 6.79
C ARG A 19 -0.93 -24.57 7.07
N ARG A 20 -1.97 -24.04 7.72
CA ARG A 20 -2.01 -22.62 8.12
C ARG A 20 -0.98 -22.33 9.20
N GLU A 21 -0.87 -23.18 10.22
CA GLU A 21 0.12 -23.02 11.29
C GLU A 21 1.56 -23.11 10.75
N GLU A 22 1.82 -23.99 9.78
CA GLU A 22 3.10 -24.08 9.05
C GLU A 22 3.37 -22.81 8.23
N GLU A 23 2.36 -22.27 7.54
CA GLU A 23 2.46 -21.04 6.77
C GLU A 23 2.70 -19.82 7.67
N GLU A 24 2.00 -19.72 8.81
CA GLU A 24 2.20 -18.68 9.82
C GLU A 24 3.61 -18.76 10.41
N ALA A 25 4.06 -19.97 10.79
CA ALA A 25 5.41 -20.17 11.31
C ALA A 25 6.48 -19.85 10.25
N ALA A 26 6.25 -20.20 8.98
CA ALA A 26 7.13 -19.83 7.87
C ALA A 26 7.17 -18.32 7.67
N GLY A 27 6.02 -17.64 7.75
CA GLY A 27 5.91 -16.19 7.68
C GLY A 27 6.68 -15.49 8.81
N ILE A 28 6.56 -15.97 10.04
CA ILE A 28 7.31 -15.42 11.19
C ILE A 28 8.82 -15.59 10.98
N ARG A 29 9.28 -16.79 10.59
CA ARG A 29 10.69 -17.04 10.29
C ARG A 29 11.22 -16.11 9.19
N LEU A 30 10.43 -15.91 8.14
CA LEU A 30 10.77 -15.01 7.03
C LEU A 30 10.93 -13.56 7.50
N VAL A 31 10.05 -13.07 8.37
CA VAL A 31 10.18 -11.72 8.95
C VAL A 31 11.46 -11.60 9.76
N HIS A 32 11.82 -12.60 10.56
CA HIS A 32 13.08 -12.61 11.31
C HIS A 32 14.30 -12.58 10.38
N LEU A 33 14.31 -13.38 9.31
CA LEU A 33 15.40 -13.36 8.31
C LEU A 33 15.53 -11.99 7.64
N LEU A 34 14.42 -11.35 7.28
CA LEU A 34 14.43 -9.99 6.70
C LEU A 34 14.96 -8.95 7.67
N MET A 35 14.63 -9.05 8.97
CA MET A 35 15.18 -8.16 10.01
C MET A 35 16.69 -8.38 10.18
N SER A 36 17.16 -9.63 10.24
CA SER A 36 18.59 -9.95 10.33
C SER A 36 19.37 -9.49 9.10
N CYS A 37 18.76 -9.59 7.91
CA CYS A 37 19.34 -9.04 6.69
C CYS A 37 19.46 -7.51 6.77
N ALA A 38 18.41 -6.82 7.22
CA ALA A 38 18.45 -5.37 7.39
C ALA A 38 19.50 -4.91 8.41
N ASP A 39 19.70 -5.66 9.49
CA ASP A 39 20.75 -5.41 10.49
C ASP A 39 22.15 -5.61 9.91
N ALA A 40 22.37 -6.70 9.15
CA ALA A 40 23.63 -6.93 8.44
C ALA A 40 23.95 -5.79 7.46
N VAL A 41 22.94 -5.30 6.73
CA VAL A 41 23.06 -4.15 5.81
C VAL A 41 23.39 -2.85 6.54
N GLN A 42 22.94 -2.70 7.78
CA GLN A 42 23.28 -1.55 8.62
C GLN A 42 24.72 -1.63 9.14
N VAL A 43 25.20 -2.83 9.47
CA VAL A 43 26.58 -3.08 9.90
C VAL A 43 27.58 -2.97 8.74
N GLY A 44 27.16 -3.29 7.50
CA GLY A 44 27.97 -3.19 6.29
C GLY A 44 28.81 -4.43 6.00
N ASP A 45 28.41 -5.60 6.49
CA ASP A 45 29.08 -6.87 6.20
C ASP A 45 28.50 -7.50 4.93
N ALA A 46 29.09 -7.18 3.79
CA ALA A 46 28.63 -7.64 2.48
C ALA A 46 28.51 -9.17 2.34
N ALA A 47 29.34 -9.94 3.05
CA ALA A 47 29.28 -11.40 3.00
C ALA A 47 28.04 -11.91 3.75
N LEU A 48 27.79 -11.37 4.94
CA LEU A 48 26.64 -11.71 5.77
C LEU A 48 25.31 -11.24 5.15
N GLU A 49 25.31 -10.03 4.57
CA GLU A 49 24.16 -9.45 3.88
C GLU A 49 23.67 -10.33 2.73
N SER A 50 24.59 -10.77 1.86
CA SER A 50 24.26 -11.60 0.70
C SER A 50 23.78 -13.00 1.11
N ALA A 51 24.34 -13.57 2.19
CA ALA A 51 23.90 -14.84 2.76
C ALA A 51 22.47 -14.74 3.31
N HIS A 52 22.20 -13.76 4.18
CA HIS A 52 20.86 -13.55 4.74
C HIS A 52 19.83 -13.23 3.66
N LEU A 53 20.21 -12.49 2.61
CA LEU A 53 19.30 -12.21 1.50
C LEU A 53 18.95 -13.49 0.72
N ALA A 54 19.92 -14.37 0.46
CA ALA A 54 19.67 -15.65 -0.20
C ALA A 54 18.74 -16.55 0.64
N GLU A 55 18.96 -16.60 1.97
CA GLU A 55 18.10 -17.33 2.90
C GLU A 55 16.68 -16.76 2.95
N ALA A 56 16.53 -15.43 3.01
CA ALA A 56 15.23 -14.78 2.96
C ALA A 56 14.48 -15.07 1.65
N HIS A 57 15.19 -15.07 0.51
CA HIS A 57 14.61 -15.40 -0.79
C HIS A 57 14.16 -16.87 -0.87
N ALA A 58 14.95 -17.80 -0.32
CA ALA A 58 14.56 -19.21 -0.24
C ALA A 58 13.34 -19.41 0.68
N ALA A 59 13.30 -18.72 1.84
CA ALA A 59 12.18 -18.76 2.76
C ALA A 59 10.89 -18.16 2.17
N LEU A 60 11.01 -17.18 1.28
CA LEU A 60 9.88 -16.58 0.57
C LEU A 60 9.14 -17.61 -0.29
N ALA A 61 9.83 -18.59 -0.88
CA ALA A 61 9.21 -19.66 -1.67
C ALA A 61 8.30 -20.59 -0.83
N ALA A 62 8.52 -20.63 0.49
CA ALA A 62 7.70 -21.41 1.42
C ALA A 62 6.44 -20.66 1.90
N VAL A 63 6.33 -19.36 1.62
CA VAL A 63 5.20 -18.51 2.02
C VAL A 63 4.39 -18.13 0.80
N SER A 64 3.06 -18.22 0.89
CA SER A 64 2.18 -17.80 -0.20
C SER A 64 2.32 -16.31 -0.45
N ALA A 65 2.62 -15.90 -1.69
CA ALA A 65 2.59 -14.51 -2.12
C ALA A 65 1.17 -13.88 -2.04
N ALA A 66 0.12 -14.70 -1.88
CA ALA A 66 -1.24 -14.23 -1.64
C ALA A 66 -1.52 -13.93 -0.15
N SER A 67 -0.65 -14.37 0.76
CA SER A 67 -0.74 -14.01 2.18
C SER A 67 -0.31 -12.55 2.40
N ALA A 68 -0.81 -11.93 3.47
CA ALA A 68 -0.40 -10.56 3.80
C ALA A 68 1.11 -10.46 4.03
N ILE A 69 1.69 -11.44 4.73
CA ILE A 69 3.14 -11.50 5.01
C ILE A 69 3.93 -11.72 3.73
N GLY A 70 3.50 -12.63 2.86
CA GLY A 70 4.16 -12.90 1.58
C GLY A 70 4.20 -11.67 0.68
N ARG A 71 3.09 -10.92 0.55
CA ARG A 71 3.07 -9.66 -0.22
C ARG A 71 4.09 -8.67 0.28
N VAL A 72 4.14 -8.44 1.59
CA VAL A 72 5.11 -7.52 2.20
C VAL A 72 6.54 -8.03 1.97
N ALA A 73 6.79 -9.31 2.23
CA ALA A 73 8.12 -9.90 2.13
C ALA A 73 8.68 -9.86 0.70
N VAL A 74 7.86 -10.05 -0.34
CA VAL A 74 8.28 -9.88 -1.75
C VAL A 74 8.85 -8.48 -1.99
N HIS A 75 8.12 -7.44 -1.57
CA HIS A 75 8.55 -6.05 -1.75
C HIS A 75 9.80 -5.72 -0.93
N PHE A 76 9.87 -6.18 0.32
CA PHE A 76 11.04 -5.98 1.19
C PHE A 76 12.30 -6.67 0.64
N THR A 77 12.17 -7.92 0.19
CA THR A 77 13.30 -8.67 -0.41
C THR A 77 13.80 -7.97 -1.67
N ALA A 78 12.88 -7.48 -2.53
CA ALA A 78 13.24 -6.73 -3.72
C ALA A 78 13.92 -5.38 -3.39
N ALA A 79 13.47 -4.68 -2.35
CA ALA A 79 14.08 -3.44 -1.90
C ALA A 79 15.50 -3.66 -1.33
N LEU A 80 15.69 -4.73 -0.54
CA LEU A 80 17.02 -5.13 -0.05
C LEU A 80 17.95 -5.48 -1.20
N TYR A 81 17.49 -6.28 -2.17
CA TYR A 81 18.27 -6.62 -3.35
C TYR A 81 18.76 -5.38 -4.11
N ARG A 82 17.88 -4.39 -4.34
CA ARG A 82 18.24 -3.11 -4.99
C ARG A 82 19.21 -2.27 -4.18
N ARG A 83 19.26 -2.44 -2.85
CA ARG A 83 20.19 -1.74 -1.97
C ARG A 83 21.58 -2.39 -1.99
N LEU A 84 21.66 -3.72 -1.97
CA LEU A 84 22.92 -4.46 -2.08
C LEU A 84 23.51 -4.37 -3.50
N PHE A 85 22.65 -4.40 -4.51
CA PHE A 85 23.02 -4.34 -5.92
C PHE A 85 22.39 -3.11 -6.57
N PRO A 86 22.91 -1.90 -6.28
CA PRO A 86 22.37 -0.67 -6.83
C PRO A 86 22.41 -0.74 -8.37
N PRO A 87 21.28 -0.54 -9.06
CA PRO A 87 21.27 -0.50 -10.51
C PRO A 87 22.15 0.66 -10.99
N SER A 88 22.93 0.44 -12.05
CA SER A 88 23.74 1.47 -12.69
C SER A 88 22.85 2.66 -13.09
N ALA A 89 22.98 3.78 -12.35
CA ALA A 89 22.54 5.17 -12.56
C ALA A 89 21.19 5.47 -13.27
N SER A 90 20.40 4.46 -13.63
CA SER A 90 19.19 4.60 -14.39
C SER A 90 18.03 4.71 -13.41
N PRO A 91 17.24 5.79 -13.47
CA PRO A 91 16.06 5.91 -12.65
C PRO A 91 15.10 4.75 -12.95
N PRO A 92 14.37 4.23 -11.95
CA PRO A 92 13.31 3.27 -12.20
C PRO A 92 12.32 3.84 -13.23
N PRO A 93 11.77 3.00 -14.12
CA PRO A 93 10.76 3.46 -15.07
C PRO A 93 9.63 4.13 -14.31
N GLN A 94 9.34 5.38 -14.65
CA GLN A 94 8.20 6.10 -14.11
C GLN A 94 6.93 5.44 -14.68
N PRO A 95 5.95 5.09 -13.83
CA PRO A 95 4.64 4.68 -14.33
C PRO A 95 4.03 5.83 -15.14
N ASP A 96 3.24 5.49 -16.16
CA ASP A 96 2.60 6.51 -16.97
C ASP A 96 1.57 7.32 -16.14
N VAL A 97 1.17 8.49 -16.64
CA VAL A 97 0.24 9.37 -15.90
C VAL A 97 -1.14 8.73 -15.73
N ALA A 98 -1.57 7.89 -16.68
CA ALA A 98 -2.88 7.25 -16.66
C ALA A 98 -2.94 6.11 -15.63
N ASP A 99 -1.90 5.30 -15.55
CA ASP A 99 -1.66 4.25 -14.56
C ASP A 99 -1.65 4.84 -13.16
N ASN A 100 -0.96 5.97 -12.96
CA ASN A 100 -0.96 6.66 -11.68
C ASN A 100 -2.35 7.15 -11.28
N ALA A 101 -3.11 7.75 -12.21
CA ALA A 101 -4.48 8.20 -11.94
C ALA A 101 -5.42 7.02 -11.61
N PHE A 102 -5.30 5.91 -12.35
CA PHE A 102 -6.06 4.69 -12.10
C PHE A 102 -5.74 4.08 -10.73
N LEU A 103 -4.46 3.93 -10.39
CA LEU A 103 -4.02 3.43 -9.09
C LEU A 103 -4.48 4.34 -7.94
N TYR A 104 -4.40 5.66 -8.14
CA TYR A 104 -4.86 6.64 -7.15
C TYR A 104 -6.35 6.52 -6.90
N HIS A 105 -7.16 6.42 -7.97
CA HIS A 105 -8.61 6.26 -7.84
C HIS A 105 -8.97 5.00 -7.03
N HIS A 106 -8.38 3.86 -7.37
CA HIS A 106 -8.60 2.61 -6.64
C HIS A 106 -8.16 2.69 -5.18
N PHE A 107 -7.02 3.34 -4.91
CA PHE A 107 -6.54 3.54 -3.55
C PHE A 107 -7.47 4.45 -2.75
N TYR A 108 -7.98 5.53 -3.35
CA TYR A 108 -8.94 6.43 -2.74
C TYR A 108 -10.25 5.71 -2.40
N GLU A 109 -10.74 4.86 -3.31
CA GLU A 109 -11.96 4.10 -3.06
C GLU A 109 -11.82 3.06 -1.95
N ALA A 110 -10.70 2.32 -1.94
CA ALA A 110 -10.46 1.24 -0.98
C ALA A 110 -10.02 1.73 0.42
N CYS A 111 -9.44 2.93 0.54
CA CYS A 111 -8.81 3.41 1.77
C CYS A 111 -9.65 4.48 2.51
N PRO A 112 -10.33 4.15 3.62
CA PRO A 112 -11.12 5.13 4.37
C PRO A 112 -10.27 6.23 5.02
N TYR A 113 -9.00 5.93 5.34
CA TYR A 113 -8.10 6.91 5.95
C TYR A 113 -7.81 8.09 5.03
N LEU A 114 -7.68 7.83 3.72
CA LEU A 114 -7.43 8.89 2.75
C LEU A 114 -8.67 9.79 2.61
N LYS A 115 -9.86 9.21 2.54
CA LYS A 115 -11.15 9.93 2.55
C LYS A 115 -11.33 10.79 3.82
N PHE A 116 -10.96 10.25 4.99
CA PHE A 116 -11.04 10.98 6.26
C PHE A 116 -10.07 12.16 6.32
N ALA A 117 -8.81 11.96 5.90
CA ALA A 117 -7.82 13.02 5.84
C ALA A 117 -8.27 14.13 4.89
N HIS A 118 -8.80 13.76 3.70
CA HIS A 118 -9.35 14.68 2.72
C HIS A 118 -10.52 15.49 3.30
N PHE A 119 -11.51 14.84 3.91
CA PHE A 119 -12.64 15.56 4.53
C PHE A 119 -12.16 16.52 5.62
N THR A 120 -11.26 16.07 6.48
CA THR A 120 -10.71 16.88 7.58
C THR A 120 -9.96 18.11 7.06
N ALA A 121 -9.15 17.95 6.02
CA ALA A 121 -8.45 19.06 5.37
C ALA A 121 -9.43 20.06 4.77
N ASN A 122 -10.44 19.58 4.03
CA ASN A 122 -11.45 20.43 3.42
C ASN A 122 -12.25 21.22 4.46
N GLN A 123 -12.55 20.62 5.61
CA GLN A 123 -13.20 21.33 6.72
C GLN A 123 -12.28 22.39 7.33
N ALA A 124 -10.99 22.09 7.51
CA ALA A 124 -10.03 23.05 8.05
C ALA A 124 -9.84 24.27 7.14
N ILE A 125 -9.82 24.07 5.81
CA ILE A 125 -9.72 25.15 4.82
C ILE A 125 -10.98 26.01 4.84
N ARG A 126 -12.15 25.37 4.92
CA ARG A 126 -13.44 26.07 4.94
C ARG A 126 -13.74 26.73 6.30
N ALA A 127 -13.04 26.32 7.36
CA ALA A 127 -13.24 26.85 8.69
C ALA A 127 -12.83 28.34 8.76
N PRO A 128 -13.76 29.26 9.11
CA PRO A 128 -13.49 30.69 9.12
C PRO A 128 -12.41 31.10 10.15
N ARG A 129 -12.11 30.26 11.14
CA ARG A 129 -11.08 30.51 12.15
C ARG A 129 -9.64 30.29 11.66
N LEU A 130 -9.43 29.60 10.54
CA LEU A 130 -8.11 29.37 9.93
C LEU A 130 -7.84 30.30 8.74
N LYS A 131 -8.90 30.87 8.11
CA LYS A 131 -8.81 31.78 6.96
C LYS A 131 -7.89 33.00 7.17
N LYS A 132 -7.73 33.49 8.41
CA LYS A 132 -6.86 34.65 8.71
C LYS A 132 -5.37 34.31 8.77
N GLY A 133 -5.01 33.09 9.18
CA GLY A 133 -3.61 32.65 9.30
C GLY A 133 -3.09 31.95 8.04
N TRP A 134 -3.96 31.25 7.30
CA TRP A 134 -3.56 30.45 6.14
C TRP A 134 -3.18 31.27 4.90
N ARG A 135 -3.72 32.49 4.74
CA ARG A 135 -3.34 33.40 3.65
C ARG A 135 -1.87 33.80 3.65
N ALA A 136 -1.19 33.70 4.79
CA ALA A 136 0.25 33.99 4.91
C ALA A 136 1.14 32.76 4.70
N LEU A 137 0.59 31.54 4.81
CA LEU A 137 1.35 30.28 4.79
C LEU A 137 1.28 29.55 3.44
N VAL A 138 0.25 29.80 2.64
CA VAL A 138 0.09 29.18 1.31
C VAL A 138 -0.20 30.27 0.27
N PRO A 139 0.85 30.90 -0.31
CA PRO A 139 0.72 31.86 -1.41
C PRO A 139 0.27 31.09 -2.66
N GLY A 140 -1.03 30.87 -2.79
CA GLY A 140 -1.63 30.05 -3.86
C GLY A 140 -3.07 29.65 -3.61
N LEU A 141 -3.57 29.75 -2.37
CA LEU A 141 -4.98 29.51 -2.02
C LEU A 141 -5.88 30.71 -2.39
N GLN A 142 -5.82 31.17 -3.64
CA GLN A 142 -6.69 32.22 -4.16
C GLN A 142 -7.94 31.56 -4.75
N CYS A 143 -8.88 31.12 -3.90
CA CYS A 143 -10.16 30.63 -4.40
C CYS A 143 -11.10 31.82 -4.67
N TYR A 144 -11.42 32.04 -5.95
CA TYR A 144 -12.80 31.92 -6.42
C TYR A 144 -13.87 32.43 -5.43
N GLU A 145 -13.87 33.73 -5.09
CA GLU A 145 -14.90 34.33 -4.22
C GLU A 145 -15.78 35.35 -4.95
N ASP A 146 -15.81 35.36 -6.30
CA ASP A 146 -16.58 36.36 -7.07
C ASP A 146 -17.51 35.79 -8.16
N SER A 147 -18.13 34.62 -7.95
CA SER A 147 -19.20 34.19 -8.86
C SER A 147 -20.29 33.38 -8.18
N HIS A 148 -21.45 34.03 -8.09
CA HIS A 148 -22.79 33.47 -7.88
C HIS A 148 -23.20 33.12 -6.46
N ASP A 149 -23.57 34.19 -5.76
CA ASP A 149 -24.81 34.25 -4.98
C ASP A 149 -25.98 33.70 -5.82
N SER A 150 -26.45 32.47 -5.54
CA SER A 150 -27.83 31.99 -5.79
C SER A 150 -27.99 30.52 -5.38
N SER A 151 -28.65 30.34 -4.24
CA SER A 151 -29.68 29.31 -4.00
C SER A 151 -29.68 28.06 -4.89
N SER A 152 -29.10 26.95 -4.42
CA SER A 152 -29.82 25.67 -4.43
C SER A 152 -29.09 24.59 -3.63
N SER A 153 -29.83 24.02 -2.69
CA SER A 153 -29.54 22.78 -2.00
C SER A 153 -29.53 21.61 -2.99
N SER A 154 -28.37 21.20 -3.47
CA SER A 154 -28.10 19.80 -3.82
C SER A 154 -26.60 19.63 -4.00
N VAL A 155 -25.96 18.83 -3.15
CA VAL A 155 -24.60 18.34 -3.40
C VAL A 155 -24.72 17.37 -4.57
N SER A 156 -24.59 17.89 -5.79
CA SER A 156 -24.61 17.08 -7.00
C SER A 156 -23.31 16.30 -7.09
N SER A 157 -23.45 14.98 -7.16
CA SER A 157 -22.38 13.99 -7.34
C SER A 157 -21.83 13.93 -8.77
N ASP A 158 -22.22 14.87 -9.65
CA ASP A 158 -21.99 14.79 -11.10
C ASP A 158 -20.69 15.48 -11.58
N TRP A 159 -19.72 15.70 -10.69
CA TRP A 159 -18.46 16.37 -11.04
C TRP A 159 -17.36 15.43 -11.57
N LEU A 160 -17.67 14.17 -11.90
CA LEU A 160 -16.64 13.14 -12.16
C LEU A 160 -16.20 12.98 -13.63
N MET A 161 -16.79 13.64 -14.63
CA MET A 161 -16.62 13.17 -16.04
C MET A 161 -16.36 14.24 -17.11
N HIS A 162 -15.79 15.41 -16.78
CA HIS A 162 -15.22 16.27 -17.82
C HIS A 162 -13.80 16.71 -17.45
N GLY A 163 -12.84 16.16 -18.20
CA GLY A 163 -11.42 16.31 -17.98
C GLY A 163 -10.91 17.72 -18.24
N GLU A 164 -10.26 18.28 -17.22
CA GLU A 164 -9.20 19.27 -17.30
C GLU A 164 -8.21 18.95 -16.16
N PRO A 165 -6.93 18.67 -16.44
CA PRO A 165 -6.00 18.11 -15.45
C PRO A 165 -5.47 19.11 -14.41
N ASP A 166 -5.67 20.42 -14.58
CA ASP A 166 -5.00 21.46 -13.77
C ASP A 166 -5.85 22.06 -12.65
N VAL A 167 -7.13 21.66 -12.50
CA VAL A 167 -8.05 22.26 -11.52
C VAL A 167 -8.39 21.35 -10.34
N VAL A 168 -7.82 20.15 -10.29
CA VAL A 168 -8.21 19.06 -9.38
C VAL A 168 -7.37 19.05 -8.08
N PHE A 169 -6.80 20.19 -7.68
CA PHE A 169 -5.97 20.26 -6.45
C PHE A 169 -6.33 21.35 -5.43
N CYS A 170 -7.49 22.04 -5.55
CA CYS A 170 -7.91 23.00 -4.53
C CYS A 170 -9.32 22.82 -3.92
N LEU A 171 -10.11 21.81 -4.28
CA LEU A 171 -11.23 21.29 -3.46
C LEU A 171 -11.76 19.91 -3.96
N VAL A 172 -10.86 18.95 -4.18
CA VAL A 172 -10.52 18.41 -5.51
C VAL A 172 -9.62 19.44 -6.13
#